data_AF-A0A918TUK1-F1
#
_entry.id   AF-A0A918TUK1-F1
#
_cell.length_a   1.000
_cell.length_b   1.000
_cell.length_c   1.000
_cell.angle_alpha   90.00
_cell.angle_beta   90.00
_cell.angle_gamma   90.00
#
_symmetry.space_group_name_H-M   'P 1'
#
loop_
_entity.id
_entity.type
_entity.pdbx_description
1 polymer ?
#
loop_
_entity_poly.entity_id
_entity_poly.type
_entity_poly.pdbx_seq_one_letter_code
_entity_poly.pdbx_strand_id
1 'polypeptide(L)'
;MKLVAITLALGLAGLSSAFGLGIDVEGLGHNLNGWQKNRTATYTIDSQTYRTHVPTVTQNLDGGIFVSMRVEHISAVRADAIGYIELTFTPSGYVGASQIRLTMNGKKYDTGQVLREEEKVVTEAEVGSMDWRTTHMKMVLNLFSKLDAEFAKAEGKEEKSKGDLWGRFKGSKLSESDVSAALRHNLNLLLANVGESYGTK
;
A
#
# COMPACT_ATOMS: atom_id res chain seq x y z
N MET A 1 -38.54 -58.54 0.27
CA MET A 1 -37.31 -57.76 0.02
C MET A 1 -37.66 -56.69 -1.00
N LYS A 2 -37.73 -55.41 -0.61
CA LYS A 2 -38.03 -54.29 -1.51
C LYS A 2 -36.98 -53.19 -1.27
N LEU A 3 -36.33 -52.78 -2.36
CA LEU A 3 -35.20 -51.87 -2.41
C LEU A 3 -35.59 -50.47 -1.94
N VAL A 4 -34.84 -49.94 -0.98
CA VAL A 4 -34.88 -48.53 -0.57
C VAL A 4 -33.99 -47.75 -1.53
N ALA A 5 -34.59 -46.91 -2.38
CA ALA A 5 -33.86 -45.99 -3.24
C ALA A 5 -33.39 -44.80 -2.39
N ILE A 6 -32.08 -44.67 -2.21
CA ILE A 6 -31.44 -43.50 -1.59
C ILE A 6 -31.29 -42.45 -2.69
N THR A 7 -32.14 -41.43 -2.68
CA THR A 7 -32.00 -40.26 -3.54
C THR A 7 -30.85 -39.39 -3.03
N LEU A 8 -29.75 -39.38 -3.77
CA LEU A 8 -28.59 -38.53 -3.52
C LEU A 8 -28.96 -37.09 -3.90
N ALA A 9 -29.22 -36.22 -2.91
CA ALA A 9 -29.39 -34.80 -3.15
C ALA A 9 -28.02 -34.17 -3.42
N LEU A 10 -27.66 -34.03 -4.71
CA LEU A 10 -26.63 -33.09 -5.14
C LEU A 10 -27.14 -31.67 -4.85
N GLY A 11 -26.79 -31.13 -3.70
CA GLY A 11 -26.93 -29.71 -3.43
C GLY A 11 -26.00 -28.94 -4.37
N LEU A 12 -26.59 -28.19 -5.30
CA LEU A 12 -25.93 -27.13 -6.07
C LEU A 12 -25.12 -26.25 -5.09
N ALA A 13 -23.80 -26.40 -5.07
CA ALA A 13 -22.93 -25.35 -4.57
C ALA A 13 -23.12 -24.17 -5.53
N GLY A 14 -23.92 -23.20 -5.11
CA GLY A 14 -24.03 -21.93 -5.81
C GLY A 14 -22.62 -21.38 -5.98
N LEU A 15 -22.15 -21.34 -7.23
CA LEU A 15 -21.03 -20.50 -7.61
C LEU A 15 -21.48 -19.07 -7.36
N SER A 16 -21.33 -18.58 -6.12
CA SER A 16 -21.28 -17.15 -5.90
C SER A 16 -20.07 -16.69 -6.67
N SER A 17 -20.30 -16.10 -7.83
CA SER A 17 -19.35 -15.17 -8.43
C SER A 17 -19.20 -14.04 -7.41
N ALA A 18 -18.30 -14.23 -6.45
CA ALA A 18 -17.90 -13.15 -5.56
C ALA A 18 -17.28 -12.10 -6.48
N PHE A 19 -18.04 -11.04 -6.72
CA PHE A 19 -17.54 -9.81 -7.32
C PHE A 19 -16.40 -9.36 -6.41
N GLY A 20 -15.17 -9.67 -6.84
CA GLY A 20 -13.98 -9.47 -6.04
C GLY A 20 -13.54 -8.02 -6.16
N LEU A 21 -13.24 -7.40 -5.02
CA LEU A 21 -12.47 -6.17 -5.01
C LEU A 21 -11.15 -6.42 -5.77
N GLY A 22 -10.75 -5.44 -6.58
CA GLY A 22 -9.54 -5.52 -7.39
C GLY A 22 -8.76 -4.21 -7.43
N ILE A 23 -7.63 -4.29 -8.11
CA ILE A 23 -6.82 -3.13 -8.45
C ILE A 23 -6.73 -3.05 -9.97
N ASP A 24 -7.03 -1.88 -10.53
CA ASP A 24 -6.68 -1.55 -11.91
C ASP A 24 -5.16 -1.39 -12.01
N VAL A 25 -4.48 -2.52 -12.24
CA VAL A 25 -3.03 -2.57 -12.33
C VAL A 25 -2.54 -1.78 -13.54
N GLU A 26 -3.28 -1.78 -14.65
CA GLU A 26 -2.87 -1.06 -15.86
C GLU A 26 -3.05 0.45 -15.71
N GLY A 27 -4.15 0.90 -15.11
CA GLY A 27 -4.37 2.30 -14.73
C GLY A 27 -3.30 2.80 -13.74
N LEU A 28 -2.97 1.99 -12.74
CA LEU A 28 -1.87 2.29 -11.81
C LEU A 28 -0.54 2.44 -12.56
N GLY A 29 -0.24 1.52 -13.47
CA GLY A 29 0.96 1.58 -14.31
C GLY A 29 1.02 2.83 -15.15
N HIS A 30 -0.07 3.17 -15.84
CA HIS A 30 -0.17 4.37 -16.65
C HIS A 30 0.17 5.63 -15.84
N ASN A 31 -0.36 5.74 -14.63
CA ASN A 31 -0.09 6.86 -13.72
C ASN A 31 1.37 6.91 -13.20
N LEU A 32 2.12 5.81 -13.32
CA LEU A 32 3.53 5.69 -12.92
C LEU A 32 4.52 5.77 -14.10
N ASN A 33 4.08 6.27 -15.26
CA ASN A 33 4.82 6.29 -16.55
C ASN A 33 4.87 4.94 -17.30
N GLY A 34 3.96 4.03 -17.00
CA GLY A 34 3.80 2.74 -17.68
C GLY A 34 4.69 1.64 -17.14
N TRP A 35 4.18 0.40 -17.18
CA TRP A 35 4.95 -0.78 -16.81
C TRP A 35 5.99 -1.13 -17.88
N GLN A 36 7.23 -1.33 -17.44
CA GLN A 36 8.32 -1.88 -18.24
C GLN A 36 8.25 -3.40 -18.27
N LYS A 37 9.02 -4.02 -19.18
CA LYS A 37 9.08 -5.48 -19.38
C LYS A 37 9.36 -6.29 -18.10
N ASN A 38 10.09 -5.71 -17.15
CA ASN A 38 10.41 -6.33 -15.87
C ASN A 38 9.33 -6.13 -14.79
N ARG A 39 8.12 -5.68 -15.15
CA ARG A 39 7.01 -5.38 -14.24
C ARG A 39 7.34 -4.28 -13.22
N THR A 40 8.04 -3.24 -13.69
CA THR A 40 8.34 -2.06 -12.89
C THR A 40 8.05 -0.77 -13.66
N ALA A 41 7.80 0.32 -12.96
CA ALA A 41 7.66 1.65 -13.52
C ALA A 41 8.69 2.58 -12.87
N THR A 42 9.20 3.55 -13.63
CA THR A 42 10.23 4.50 -13.17
C THR A 42 9.78 5.93 -13.40
N TYR A 43 9.96 6.75 -12.37
CA TYR A 43 9.54 8.15 -12.33
C TYR A 43 10.47 8.95 -11.42
N THR A 44 10.34 10.28 -11.47
CA THR A 44 11.17 11.20 -10.70
C THR A 44 10.28 12.12 -9.88
N ILE A 45 10.63 12.30 -8.61
CA ILE A 45 10.01 13.28 -7.69
C ILE A 45 11.16 14.08 -7.08
N ASP A 46 11.10 15.40 -7.15
CA ASP A 46 12.10 16.30 -6.54
C ASP A 46 13.56 15.92 -6.89
N SER A 47 13.81 15.66 -8.18
CA SER A 47 15.11 15.22 -8.73
C SER A 47 15.63 13.87 -8.22
N GLN A 48 14.85 13.13 -7.43
CA GLN A 48 15.13 11.75 -7.04
C GLN A 48 14.37 10.77 -7.94
N THR A 49 15.07 9.73 -8.41
CA THR A 49 14.47 8.71 -9.28
C THR A 49 14.04 7.51 -8.45
N TYR A 50 12.84 7.02 -8.71
CA TYR A 50 12.26 5.88 -8.03
C TYR A 50 11.82 4.81 -9.01
N ARG A 51 11.75 3.58 -8.52
CA ARG A 51 11.19 2.42 -9.19
C ARG A 51 10.06 1.85 -8.36
N THR A 52 8.93 1.58 -8.98
CA THR A 52 7.81 0.89 -8.34
C THR A 52 7.55 -0.42 -9.06
N HIS A 53 7.33 -1.49 -8.29
CA HIS A 53 7.04 -2.82 -8.82
C HIS A 53 5.52 -3.00 -8.90
N VAL A 54 5.05 -3.74 -9.89
CA VAL A 54 3.64 -4.14 -9.96
C VAL A 54 3.22 -4.75 -8.62
N PRO A 55 2.11 -4.28 -8.01
CA PRO A 55 1.69 -4.77 -6.71
C PRO A 55 1.33 -6.26 -6.72
N THR A 56 1.63 -6.94 -5.63
CA THR A 56 1.11 -8.27 -5.35
C THR A 56 -0.26 -8.12 -4.71
N VAL A 57 -1.27 -8.78 -5.28
CA VAL A 57 -2.65 -8.77 -4.79
C VAL A 57 -3.06 -10.18 -4.39
N THR A 58 -3.54 -10.34 -3.16
CA THR A 58 -4.02 -11.61 -2.61
C THR A 58 -5.46 -11.44 -2.17
N GLN A 59 -6.35 -12.31 -2.65
CA GLN A 59 -7.76 -12.33 -2.24
C GLN A 59 -7.89 -12.94 -0.84
N ASN A 60 -8.68 -12.30 0.02
CA ASN A 60 -9.02 -12.80 1.34
C ASN A 60 -10.31 -13.63 1.29
N LEU A 61 -10.50 -14.53 2.26
CA LEU A 61 -11.69 -15.40 2.33
C LEU A 61 -13.00 -14.63 2.53
N ASP A 62 -12.93 -13.42 3.07
CA ASP A 62 -14.08 -12.54 3.29
C ASP A 62 -14.50 -11.75 2.04
N GLY A 63 -13.73 -11.83 0.94
CA GLY A 63 -13.94 -11.06 -0.29
C GLY A 63 -13.17 -9.74 -0.35
N GLY A 64 -12.38 -9.42 0.67
CA GLY A 64 -11.42 -8.33 0.64
C GLY A 64 -10.13 -8.68 -0.09
N ILE A 65 -9.18 -7.75 -0.15
CA ILE A 65 -7.85 -8.00 -0.71
C ILE A 65 -6.73 -7.53 0.21
N PHE A 66 -5.63 -8.26 0.23
CA PHE A 66 -4.34 -7.78 0.69
C PHE A 66 -3.50 -7.33 -0.50
N VAL A 67 -2.84 -6.19 -0.36
CA VAL A 67 -2.02 -5.57 -1.40
C VAL A 67 -0.67 -5.22 -0.83
N SER A 68 0.41 -5.63 -1.50
CA SER A 68 1.78 -5.24 -1.16
C SER A 68 2.46 -4.64 -2.38
N MET A 69 2.95 -3.40 -2.26
CA MET A 69 3.62 -2.67 -3.33
C MET A 69 5.02 -2.24 -2.89
N ARG A 70 6.02 -2.57 -3.69
CA ARG A 70 7.43 -2.22 -3.44
C ARG A 70 7.81 -0.96 -4.20
N VAL A 71 8.42 -0.02 -3.49
CA VAL A 71 8.97 1.23 -4.02
C VAL A 71 10.46 1.30 -3.66
N GLU A 72 11.31 1.61 -4.61
CA GLU A 72 12.76 1.67 -4.45
C GLU A 72 13.28 3.02 -4.93
N HIS A 73 14.26 3.57 -4.23
CA HIS A 73 15.07 4.66 -4.78
C HIS A 73 16.14 4.08 -5.71
N ILE A 74 16.34 4.71 -6.87
CA ILE A 74 17.38 4.35 -7.82
C ILE A 74 18.55 5.33 -7.65
N SER A 75 19.72 4.81 -7.25
CA SER A 75 20.99 5.53 -7.31
C SER A 75 21.98 4.84 -8.24
N ALA A 76 23.08 5.52 -8.57
CA ALA A 76 24.13 5.00 -9.46
C ALA A 76 24.85 3.76 -8.91
N VAL A 77 24.83 3.53 -7.59
CA VAL A 77 25.63 2.49 -6.94
C VAL A 77 24.76 1.39 -6.32
N ARG A 78 23.69 1.76 -5.60
CA ARG A 78 22.74 0.84 -4.98
C ARG A 78 21.44 1.54 -4.59
N ALA A 79 20.35 0.80 -4.41
CA ALA A 79 19.14 1.40 -3.85
C ALA A 79 19.41 1.90 -2.41
N ASP A 80 19.31 3.20 -2.19
CA ASP A 80 19.53 3.80 -0.87
C ASP A 80 18.28 3.67 0.03
N ALA A 81 17.12 3.39 -0.59
CA ALA A 81 15.87 3.08 0.08
C ALA A 81 15.07 1.99 -0.65
N ILE A 82 14.47 1.09 0.13
CA ILE A 82 13.50 0.09 -0.32
C ILE A 82 12.33 0.11 0.67
N GLY A 83 11.16 0.53 0.19
CA GLY A 83 9.92 0.60 0.95
C GLY A 83 8.87 -0.38 0.43
N TYR A 84 8.03 -0.86 1.34
CA TYR A 84 6.84 -1.64 1.07
C TYR A 84 5.63 -0.92 1.65
N ILE A 85 4.61 -0.73 0.82
CA ILE A 85 3.30 -0.23 1.21
C ILE A 85 2.36 -1.43 1.23
N GLU A 86 1.77 -1.70 2.38
CA GLU A 86 0.93 -2.87 2.60
C GLU A 86 -0.45 -2.43 3.08
N LEU A 87 -1.49 -2.85 2.35
CA LEU A 87 -2.87 -2.48 2.61
C LEU A 87 -3.74 -3.74 2.67
N THR A 88 -4.67 -3.75 3.62
CA THR A 88 -5.77 -4.72 3.65
C THR A 88 -7.06 -3.95 3.41
N PHE A 89 -7.78 -4.35 2.36
CA PHE A 89 -9.07 -3.79 2.01
C PHE A 89 -10.19 -4.75 2.42
N THR A 90 -11.30 -4.18 2.88
CA THR A 90 -12.57 -4.87 3.10
C THR A 90 -13.25 -5.17 1.77
N PRO A 91 -14.24 -6.09 1.72
CA PRO A 91 -15.00 -6.36 0.49
C PRO A 91 -15.68 -5.12 -0.10
N SER A 92 -16.01 -4.15 0.75
CA SER A 92 -16.61 -2.86 0.39
C SER A 92 -15.62 -1.82 -0.14
N GLY A 93 -14.34 -2.19 -0.38
CA GLY A 93 -13.34 -1.29 -0.95
C GLY A 93 -12.65 -0.38 0.06
N TYR A 94 -12.95 -0.49 1.35
CA TYR A 94 -12.30 0.36 2.35
C TYR A 94 -11.00 -0.24 2.86
N VAL A 95 -9.98 0.59 3.11
CA VAL A 95 -8.77 0.16 3.82
C VAL A 95 -9.12 -0.13 5.29
N GLY A 96 -9.03 -1.40 5.68
CA GLY A 96 -9.19 -1.85 7.08
C GLY A 96 -7.89 -1.82 7.86
N ALA A 97 -6.75 -2.05 7.19
CA ALA A 97 -5.43 -1.96 7.79
C ALA A 97 -4.38 -1.47 6.80
N SER A 98 -3.34 -0.81 7.30
CA SER A 98 -2.21 -0.34 6.51
C SER A 98 -0.90 -0.45 7.28
N GLN A 99 0.22 -0.59 6.56
CA GLN A 99 1.56 -0.62 7.13
C GLN A 99 2.57 -0.14 6.09
N ILE A 100 3.63 0.52 6.55
CA ILE A 100 4.83 0.80 5.76
C ILE A 100 6.04 0.13 6.43
N ARG A 101 6.79 -0.62 5.63
CA ARG A 101 8.10 -1.16 6.00
C ARG A 101 9.16 -0.56 5.10
N LEU A 102 10.13 0.12 5.67
CA LEU A 102 11.16 0.84 4.93
C LEU A 102 12.55 0.45 5.42
N THR A 103 13.44 0.12 4.49
CA THR A 103 14.87 0.09 4.75
C THR A 103 15.50 1.27 4.02
N MET A 104 16.17 2.16 4.74
CA MET A 104 16.86 3.32 4.15
C MET A 104 18.19 3.54 4.85
N ASN A 105 19.26 3.72 4.07
CA ASN A 105 20.62 3.94 4.60
C ASN A 105 21.06 2.87 5.62
N GLY A 106 20.61 1.62 5.46
CA GLY A 106 20.88 0.52 6.38
C GLY A 106 20.05 0.51 7.67
N LYS A 107 19.19 1.50 7.90
CA LYS A 107 18.22 1.54 9.01
C LYS A 107 16.88 0.96 8.55
N LYS A 108 16.17 0.31 9.47
CA LYS A 108 14.82 -0.21 9.25
C LYS A 108 13.81 0.66 10.00
N TYR A 109 12.70 0.96 9.34
CA TYR A 109 11.58 1.73 9.85
C TYR A 109 10.31 0.92 9.60
N ASP A 110 9.45 0.83 10.61
CA ASP A 110 8.20 0.08 10.53
C ASP A 110 7.12 0.83 11.30
N THR A 111 6.04 1.22 10.61
CA THR A 111 4.92 1.94 11.24
C THR A 111 4.12 1.06 12.20
N GLY A 112 4.36 -0.26 12.18
CA GLY A 112 3.42 -1.25 12.64
C GLY A 112 2.11 -1.18 11.84
N GLN A 113 1.17 -2.06 12.20
CA GLN A 113 -0.15 -2.03 11.60
C GLN A 113 -0.93 -0.79 12.10
N VAL A 114 -1.51 -0.05 11.17
CA VAL A 114 -2.45 1.04 11.40
C VAL A 114 -3.82 0.55 10.98
N LEU A 115 -4.68 0.33 11.97
CA LEU A 115 -6.05 -0.11 11.74
C LEU A 115 -6.94 1.11 11.45
N ARG A 116 -7.98 0.91 10.64
CA ARG A 116 -9.02 1.91 10.46
C ARG A 116 -9.74 2.12 11.78
N GLU A 117 -9.83 3.37 12.23
CA GLU A 117 -10.73 3.73 13.32
C GLU A 117 -12.18 3.58 12.84
N GLU A 118 -13.03 2.89 13.60
CA GLU A 118 -14.45 2.77 13.27
C GLU A 118 -15.06 4.17 13.17
N GLU A 119 -15.44 4.56 11.95
CA GLU A 119 -16.10 5.83 11.72
C GLU A 119 -17.53 5.70 12.28
N LYS A 120 -17.93 6.64 13.16
CA LYS A 120 -19.30 6.68 13.70
C LYS A 120 -20.28 6.55 12.53
N VAL A 121 -21.27 5.66 12.66
CA VAL A 121 -22.28 5.39 11.64
C VAL A 121 -22.86 6.71 11.13
N VAL A 122 -22.46 7.09 9.94
CA VAL A 122 -22.92 8.30 9.26
C VAL A 122 -24.21 7.93 8.54
N THR A 123 -25.26 8.76 8.65
CA THR A 123 -26.56 8.48 8.03
C THR A 123 -26.48 8.42 6.50
N GLU A 124 -27.33 7.62 5.84
CA GLU A 124 -27.39 7.43 4.37
C GLU A 124 -27.36 8.74 3.55
N ALA A 125 -27.82 9.85 4.13
CA ALA A 125 -27.84 11.17 3.51
C ALA A 125 -26.44 11.81 3.32
N GLU A 126 -25.44 11.44 4.11
CA GLU A 126 -24.09 12.01 4.04
C GLU A 126 -23.15 11.17 3.16
N VAL A 127 -23.44 9.87 3.02
CA VAL A 127 -22.70 8.89 2.19
C VAL A 127 -22.72 9.26 0.70
N GLY A 128 -23.81 9.87 0.22
CA GLY A 128 -23.96 10.29 -1.18
C GLY A 128 -23.04 11.45 -1.62
N SER A 129 -22.29 12.06 -0.70
CA SER A 129 -21.43 13.23 -0.97
C SER A 129 -19.95 13.03 -0.62
N MET A 130 -19.59 11.88 -0.04
CA MET A 130 -18.26 11.66 0.49
C MET A 130 -17.32 11.16 -0.60
N ASP A 131 -16.43 12.05 -1.08
CA ASP A 131 -15.33 11.70 -1.96
C ASP A 131 -14.48 10.60 -1.31
N TRP A 132 -14.31 9.47 -2.00
CA TRP A 132 -13.52 8.31 -1.55
C TRP A 132 -12.10 8.72 -1.10
N ARG A 133 -11.56 9.81 -1.66
CA ARG A 133 -10.27 10.41 -1.26
C ARG A 133 -10.30 10.93 0.17
N THR A 134 -11.42 11.52 0.59
CA THR A 134 -11.62 12.03 1.95
C THR A 134 -11.69 10.88 2.95
N THR A 135 -12.28 9.75 2.55
CA THR A 135 -12.44 8.56 3.40
C THR A 135 -11.10 7.93 3.79
N HIS A 136 -10.11 7.91 2.88
CA HIS A 136 -8.79 7.35 3.18
C HIS A 136 -7.82 8.37 3.78
N MET A 137 -8.12 9.66 3.70
CA MET A 137 -7.19 10.72 4.10
C MET A 137 -6.75 10.62 5.56
N LYS A 138 -7.67 10.32 6.49
CA LYS A 138 -7.32 10.11 7.91
C LYS A 138 -6.34 8.96 8.11
N MET A 139 -6.54 7.84 7.41
CA MET A 139 -5.67 6.67 7.47
C MET A 139 -4.29 7.00 6.89
N VAL A 140 -4.25 7.66 5.71
CA VAL A 140 -2.99 8.10 5.09
C VAL A 140 -2.23 9.03 6.03
N LEU A 141 -2.90 10.02 6.63
CA LEU A 141 -2.28 10.94 7.59
C LEU A 141 -1.73 10.21 8.82
N ASN A 142 -2.49 9.27 9.39
CA ASN A 142 -2.05 8.48 10.55
C ASN A 142 -0.82 7.61 10.19
N LEU A 143 -0.89 6.90 9.06
CA LEU A 143 0.20 6.04 8.57
C LEU A 143 1.50 6.83 8.41
N PHE A 144 1.43 7.98 7.77
CA PHE A 144 2.61 8.81 7.55
C PHE A 144 3.06 9.56 8.80
N SER A 145 2.16 9.92 9.71
CA SER A 145 2.55 10.44 11.02
C SER A 145 3.32 9.40 11.83
N LYS A 146 2.94 8.11 11.76
CA LYS A 146 3.73 7.04 12.37
C LYS A 146 5.09 6.85 11.71
N LEU A 147 5.16 6.97 10.38
CA LEU A 147 6.44 6.89 9.67
C LEU A 147 7.37 8.04 10.09
N ASP A 148 6.84 9.26 10.17
CA ASP A 148 7.58 10.44 10.63
C ASP A 148 8.04 10.28 12.10
N ALA A 149 7.25 9.61 12.95
CA ALA A 149 7.67 9.26 14.30
C ALA A 149 8.80 8.22 14.33
N GLU A 150 8.82 7.25 13.42
CA GLU A 150 9.92 6.28 13.28
C GLU A 150 11.21 6.96 12.81
N PHE A 151 11.10 7.94 11.90
CA PHE A 151 12.22 8.80 11.51
C PHE A 151 12.80 9.56 12.70
N ALA A 152 11.96 10.27 13.47
CA ALA A 152 12.40 11.01 14.65
C ALA A 152 13.08 10.11 15.72
N LYS A 153 12.58 8.89 15.94
CA LYS A 153 13.20 7.91 16.86
C LYS A 153 14.61 7.51 16.41
N ALA A 154 14.87 7.48 15.11
CA ALA A 154 16.18 7.11 14.57
C ALA A 154 17.20 8.25 14.66
N GLU A 155 16.76 9.50 14.65
CA GLU A 155 17.61 10.69 14.85
C GLU A 155 18.06 10.82 16.31
N GLY A 156 17.13 10.71 17.27
CA GLY A 156 17.45 10.81 18.70
C GLY A 156 18.38 9.72 19.25
N LYS A 157 18.55 8.61 18.51
CA LYS A 157 19.52 7.55 18.82
C LYS A 157 20.93 7.83 18.28
N GLU A 158 21.05 8.58 17.18
CA GLU A 158 22.36 8.93 16.61
C GLU A 158 23.04 10.06 17.39
N GLU A 159 22.27 11.00 17.92
CA GLU A 159 22.78 12.15 18.67
C GLU A 159 23.50 11.73 19.98
N LYS A 160 23.06 10.65 20.62
CA LYS A 160 23.76 10.08 21.80
C LYS A 160 25.02 9.28 21.47
N SER A 161 25.25 8.94 20.20
CA SER A 161 26.37 8.09 19.76
C SER A 161 27.44 8.84 18.97
N LYS A 162 27.16 10.04 18.44
CA LYS A 162 28.01 10.73 17.46
C LYS A 162 28.45 12.13 17.92
N GLY A 163 28.79 12.25 19.20
CA GLY A 163 29.46 13.45 19.72
C GLY A 163 30.83 13.74 19.11
N ASP A 164 31.36 12.92 18.18
CA ASP A 164 32.66 13.16 17.58
C ASP A 164 32.74 12.56 16.16
N LEU A 165 33.35 13.31 15.23
CA LEU A 165 34.09 12.84 14.03
C LEU A 165 33.48 12.80 12.60
N TRP A 166 32.18 12.95 12.30
CA TRP A 166 31.69 12.68 10.92
C TRP A 166 31.04 13.83 10.12
N GLY A 167 31.30 15.08 10.49
CA GLY A 167 30.62 16.25 9.90
C GLY A 167 30.94 16.64 8.45
N ARG A 168 31.68 15.88 7.63
CA ARG A 168 32.24 16.43 6.36
C ARG A 168 32.09 15.61 5.07
N PHE A 169 31.27 14.56 5.02
CA PHE A 169 30.94 13.88 3.76
C PHE A 169 29.42 13.87 3.51
N LYS A 170 28.88 14.97 3.00
CA LYS A 170 27.47 15.10 2.58
C LYS A 170 27.42 15.31 1.05
N GLY A 171 27.67 14.25 0.29
CA GLY A 171 27.11 14.13 -1.06
C GLY A 171 25.58 14.08 -0.94
N SER A 172 24.85 14.46 -2.00
CA SER A 172 23.38 14.55 -2.05
C SER A 172 22.73 13.29 -1.47
N LYS A 173 22.42 13.35 -0.17
CA LYS A 173 21.96 12.20 0.60
C LYS A 173 20.44 12.20 0.48
N LEU A 174 19.90 11.12 -0.08
CA LEU A 174 18.46 10.84 -0.07
C LEU A 174 17.90 11.15 1.32
N SER A 175 16.97 12.08 1.39
CA SER A 175 16.38 12.51 2.66
C SER A 175 15.15 11.68 3.00
N GLU A 176 14.80 11.66 4.29
CA GLU A 176 13.59 11.00 4.78
C GLU A 176 12.33 11.60 4.15
N SER A 177 12.30 12.92 3.93
CA SER A 177 11.20 13.60 3.24
C SER A 177 11.05 13.16 1.79
N ASP A 178 12.14 12.95 1.05
CA ASP A 178 12.07 12.52 -0.36
C ASP A 178 11.45 11.11 -0.46
N VAL A 179 11.90 10.19 0.41
CA VAL A 179 11.36 8.82 0.45
C VAL A 179 9.91 8.82 0.91
N SER A 180 9.57 9.63 1.92
CA SER A 180 8.20 9.78 2.41
C SER A 180 7.28 10.33 1.32
N ALA A 181 7.72 11.32 0.54
CA ALA A 181 6.98 11.86 -0.60
C ALA A 181 6.73 10.80 -1.68
N ALA A 182 7.75 10.01 -2.04
CA ALA A 182 7.58 8.91 -2.99
C ALA A 182 6.60 7.85 -2.49
N LEU A 183 6.70 7.44 -1.22
CA LEU A 183 5.74 6.49 -0.64
C LEU A 183 4.31 7.04 -0.61
N ARG A 184 4.12 8.33 -0.26
CA ARG A 184 2.81 9.02 -0.29
C ARG A 184 2.23 9.03 -1.70
N HIS A 185 3.06 9.38 -2.69
CA HIS A 185 2.66 9.40 -4.10
C HIS A 185 2.12 8.04 -4.55
N ASN A 186 2.86 6.97 -4.27
CA ASN A 186 2.45 5.61 -4.65
C ASN A 186 1.21 5.14 -3.90
N LEU A 187 1.11 5.42 -2.60
CA LEU A 187 -0.09 5.07 -1.84
C LEU A 187 -1.33 5.75 -2.42
N ASN A 188 -1.24 7.03 -2.75
CA ASN A 188 -2.37 7.76 -3.34
C ASN A 188 -2.77 7.20 -4.70
N LEU A 189 -1.80 6.84 -5.55
CA LEU A 189 -2.09 6.19 -6.82
C LEU A 189 -2.71 4.80 -6.63
N LEU A 190 -2.21 4.03 -5.67
CA LEU A 190 -2.77 2.72 -5.36
C LEU A 190 -4.24 2.83 -4.93
N LEU A 191 -4.55 3.75 -4.01
CA LEU A 191 -5.92 4.00 -3.55
C LEU A 191 -6.84 4.49 -4.68
N ALA A 192 -6.30 5.27 -5.63
CA ALA A 192 -7.05 5.76 -6.79
C ALA A 192 -7.41 4.67 -7.81
N ASN A 193 -6.73 3.53 -7.76
CA ASN A 193 -6.92 2.42 -8.71
C ASN A 193 -7.54 1.19 -8.03
N VAL A 194 -8.08 1.32 -6.82
CA VAL A 194 -8.90 0.29 -6.18
C VAL A 194 -10.34 0.44 -6.65
N GLY A 195 -10.95 -0.67 -7.06
CA GLY A 195 -12.33 -0.69 -7.51
C GLY A 195 -12.86 -2.11 -7.67
N GLU A 196 -14.11 -2.23 -8.10
CA GLU A 196 -14.67 -3.53 -8.46
C GLU A 196 -13.88 -4.13 -9.62
N SER A 197 -13.32 -5.33 -9.44
CA SER A 197 -12.68 -6.05 -10.52
C SER A 197 -13.77 -6.56 -11.47
N TYR A 198 -14.07 -5.79 -12.51
CA TYR A 198 -14.79 -6.35 -13.65
C TYR A 198 -13.84 -7.32 -14.34
N GLY A 199 -13.98 -8.61 -14.00
CA GLY A 199 -13.36 -9.68 -14.77
C GLY A 199 -13.78 -9.51 -16.23
N THR A 200 -12.86 -9.01 -17.06
CA THR A 200 -13.02 -9.11 -18.50
C THR A 200 -13.01 -10.58 -18.84
N LYS A 201 -14.16 -11.03 -19.35
CA LYS A 201 -14.42 -12.36 -19.90
C LYS A 201 -13.39 -12.77 -20.94
#